data_AF-A0A522X1T6-F1
#
_entry.id   AF-A0A522X1T6-F1
#
_cell.length_a   1.000
_cell.length_b   1.000
_cell.length_c   1.000
_cell.angle_alpha   90.00
_cell.angle_beta   90.00
_cell.angle_gamma   90.00
#
_symmetry.space_group_name_H-M   'P 1'
#
loop_
_entity.id
_entity.type
_entity.pdbx_description
1 polymer ?
#
loop_
_entity_poly.entity_id
_entity_poly.type
_entity_poly.pdbx_seq_one_letter_code
_entity_poly.pdbx_strand_id
1 'polypeptide(L)'
;MGAKLLVTGGILRENGFELGEGKYYGCASLLRLDTDSSDVEQMLSIHEGNENFPDVDPNLEFTVGDVEGDKLWLSTDTEIRLYQYPSLVLLKIFSHPCFHNIHSVAVRGDELYVTSTGLDMVVVLNKHDGSITKYLNAEGKPAWHRFSPDTDYRKRHSTRPHDAHPNYVFWIENEPWVTRCTQEDAVMLSDTSKRIDISGPKKPISVHDGIIGGESVFFTTVDGAIVIADTRTLQVIDTIQITSMKGYGGLRGWCRGLYIAGGVIYVGFSRLRKTKRIEKLEWVKRLLPRGEMVAECSILAIDLEQRKILADYRIPADMIDAIYTILPEPG
;
A
#
# COMPACT_ATOMS: atom_id res chain seq x y z
N MET A 1 -8.67 -13.28 21.46
CA MET A 1 -7.21 -13.18 21.56
C MET A 1 -6.84 -11.94 20.79
N GLY A 2 -6.25 -10.94 21.42
CA GLY A 2 -5.80 -9.74 20.71
C GLY A 2 -4.76 -10.08 19.66
N ALA A 3 -4.88 -9.45 18.50
CA ALA A 3 -3.83 -9.38 17.52
C ALA A 3 -2.97 -8.16 17.82
N LYS A 4 -1.66 -8.28 17.61
CA LYS A 4 -0.78 -7.13 17.47
C LYS A 4 -0.48 -6.95 16.00
N LEU A 5 -0.66 -5.72 15.54
CA LEU A 5 -0.57 -5.36 14.14
C LEU A 5 0.55 -4.36 13.95
N LEU A 6 1.32 -4.51 12.88
CA LEU A 6 2.25 -3.49 12.43
C LEU A 6 1.59 -2.66 11.33
N VAL A 7 1.77 -1.34 11.38
CA VAL A 7 1.15 -0.40 10.45
C VAL A 7 2.22 0.48 9.84
N THR A 8 2.33 0.48 8.52
CA THR A 8 3.30 1.34 7.81
C THR A 8 2.63 2.60 7.30
N GLY A 9 3.40 3.69 7.27
CA GLY A 9 2.87 4.95 6.83
C GLY A 9 3.88 6.07 6.65
N GLY A 10 3.31 7.25 6.40
CA GLY A 10 4.03 8.50 6.27
C GLY A 10 3.33 9.64 7.01
N ILE A 11 4.12 10.57 7.53
CA ILE A 11 3.66 11.83 8.14
C ILE A 11 3.80 12.94 7.08
N LEU A 12 2.71 13.66 6.84
CA LEU A 12 2.67 14.73 5.86
C LEU A 12 3.57 15.90 6.28
N ARG A 13 4.23 16.51 5.32
CA ARG A 13 4.82 17.85 5.52
C ARG A 13 3.69 18.87 5.62
N GLU A 14 3.89 19.89 6.46
CA GLU A 14 2.95 21.01 6.59
C GLU A 14 2.63 21.64 5.23
N ASN A 15 3.67 21.83 4.40
CA ASN A 15 3.59 22.39 3.05
C ASN A 15 3.65 21.34 1.92
N GLY A 16 3.44 20.05 2.23
CA GLY A 16 3.68 18.96 1.28
C GLY A 16 2.88 19.07 -0.02
N PHE A 17 1.67 19.64 0.02
CA PHE A 17 0.87 19.86 -1.18
C PHE A 17 1.37 21.01 -2.05
N GLU A 18 1.97 22.03 -1.44
CA GLU A 18 2.54 23.18 -2.16
C GLU A 18 3.88 22.82 -2.82
N LEU A 19 4.64 21.91 -2.20
CA LEU A 19 5.90 21.40 -2.73
C LEU A 19 5.70 20.60 -4.03
N GLY A 20 4.55 19.94 -4.19
CA GLY A 20 4.18 19.22 -5.41
C GLY A 20 4.28 17.70 -5.30
N GLU A 21 4.10 17.01 -6.43
CA GLU A 21 4.09 15.56 -6.48
C GLU A 21 5.45 14.97 -6.06
N GLY A 22 5.40 13.89 -5.26
CA GLY A 22 6.60 13.22 -4.72
C GLY A 22 7.36 14.03 -3.67
N LYS A 23 6.67 14.89 -2.94
CA LYS A 23 7.20 15.67 -1.82
C LYS A 23 6.23 15.76 -0.64
N TYR A 24 5.25 14.86 -0.58
CA TYR A 24 4.16 14.96 0.39
C TYR A 24 4.60 14.64 1.81
N TYR A 25 5.47 13.64 1.97
CA TYR A 25 5.80 13.08 3.26
C TYR A 25 7.20 13.46 3.72
N GLY A 26 7.30 13.83 4.99
CA GLY A 26 8.55 14.22 5.62
C GLY A 26 9.09 13.20 6.61
N CYS A 27 8.33 12.15 6.89
CA CYS A 27 8.76 11.10 7.79
C CYS A 27 8.08 9.77 7.45
N ALA A 28 8.88 8.71 7.31
CA ALA A 28 8.39 7.34 7.28
C ALA A 28 8.21 6.83 8.71
N SER A 29 7.12 6.13 8.98
CA SER A 29 6.77 5.70 10.34
C SER A 29 6.17 4.30 10.34
N LEU A 30 6.69 3.44 11.23
CA LEU A 30 6.17 2.11 11.54
C LEU A 30 5.54 2.17 12.93
N LEU A 31 4.28 1.77 13.02
CA LEU A 31 3.56 1.70 14.27
C LEU A 31 3.27 0.26 14.65
N ARG A 32 3.11 0.00 15.95
CA ARG A 32 2.49 -1.22 16.49
C ARG A 32 1.15 -0.84 17.12
N LEU A 33 0.09 -1.55 16.75
CA LEU A 33 -1.24 -1.46 17.33
C LEU A 33 -1.52 -2.75 18.13
N ASP A 34 -1.85 -2.60 19.41
CA ASP A 34 -2.42 -3.68 20.22
C ASP A 34 -3.94 -3.63 20.15
N THR A 35 -4.59 -4.67 19.60
CA THR A 35 -6.05 -4.62 19.38
C THR A 35 -6.87 -4.83 20.65
N ASP A 36 -6.26 -5.34 21.74
CA ASP A 36 -6.94 -5.54 23.03
C ASP A 36 -6.95 -4.25 23.85
N SER A 37 -5.82 -3.54 23.94
CA SER A 37 -5.75 -2.26 24.67
C SER A 37 -6.07 -1.03 23.81
N SER A 38 -6.03 -1.18 22.48
CA SER A 38 -6.05 -0.07 21.51
C SER A 38 -4.83 0.86 21.57
N ASP A 39 -3.76 0.44 22.27
CA ASP A 39 -2.53 1.23 22.35
C ASP A 39 -1.80 1.23 21.00
N VAL A 40 -1.28 2.41 20.64
CA VAL A 40 -0.48 2.61 19.44
C VAL A 40 0.90 3.11 19.86
N GLU A 41 1.94 2.39 19.42
CA GLU A 41 3.34 2.71 19.68
C GLU A 41 4.05 3.02 18.35
N GLN A 42 4.84 4.09 18.30
CA GLN A 42 5.75 4.32 17.18
C GLN A 42 7.04 3.52 17.41
N MET A 43 7.27 2.56 16.54
CA MET A 43 8.36 1.59 16.66
C MET A 43 9.64 2.06 15.95
N LEU A 44 9.48 2.72 14.80
CA LEU A 44 10.59 3.17 13.95
C LEU A 44 10.15 4.39 13.14
N SER A 45 11.07 5.35 12.96
CA SER A 45 10.86 6.49 12.07
C SER A 45 12.10 6.84 11.24
N ILE A 46 11.90 7.45 10.07
CA ILE A 46 12.97 8.00 9.22
C ILE A 46 12.61 9.43 8.85
N HIS A 47 13.43 10.38 9.27
CA HIS A 47 13.20 11.82 9.07
C HIS A 47 14.11 12.45 8.00
N GLU A 48 15.13 11.72 7.55
CA GLU A 48 16.14 12.22 6.62
C GLU A 48 16.35 11.22 5.48
N GLY A 49 16.44 11.75 4.26
CA GLY A 49 16.88 11.00 3.09
C GLY A 49 18.40 10.88 3.09
N ASN A 50 18.91 9.87 2.39
CA ASN A 50 20.33 9.68 2.12
C ASN A 50 20.61 9.88 0.62
N GLU A 51 21.78 9.44 0.14
CA GLU A 51 22.16 9.51 -1.27
C GLU A 51 21.22 8.77 -2.24
N ASN A 52 20.34 7.91 -1.75
CA ASN A 52 19.35 7.18 -2.54
C ASN A 52 18.03 7.94 -2.73
N PHE A 53 17.94 9.20 -2.31
CA PHE A 53 16.74 10.04 -2.47
C PHE A 53 17.07 11.32 -3.24
N PRO A 54 16.07 12.09 -3.72
CA PRO A 54 16.31 13.44 -4.20
C PRO A 54 16.94 14.31 -3.09
N ASP A 55 17.87 15.18 -3.48
CA ASP A 55 18.69 15.93 -2.51
C ASP A 55 17.89 17.02 -1.76
N VAL A 56 16.74 17.42 -2.29
CA VAL A 56 15.86 18.45 -1.72
C VAL A 56 14.46 17.89 -1.59
N ASP A 57 13.83 18.01 -0.42
CA ASP A 57 12.48 17.50 -0.14
C ASP A 57 12.25 16.02 -0.51
N PRO A 58 13.05 15.07 0.03
CA PRO A 58 12.79 13.67 -0.22
C PRO A 58 11.40 13.28 0.30
N ASN A 59 10.71 12.41 -0.46
CA ASN A 59 9.46 11.79 -0.03
C ASN A 59 9.79 10.63 0.92
N LEU A 60 9.51 10.80 2.20
CA LEU A 60 9.84 9.82 3.22
C LEU A 60 8.57 9.19 3.76
N GLU A 61 8.30 7.96 3.36
CA GLU A 61 7.18 7.16 3.83
C GLU A 61 7.58 5.67 3.84
N PHE A 62 7.01 4.88 4.75
CA PHE A 62 7.02 3.43 4.59
C PHE A 62 5.78 3.04 3.80
N THR A 63 5.98 2.40 2.65
CA THR A 63 4.90 1.87 1.83
C THR A 63 4.58 0.43 2.24
N VAL A 64 4.10 -0.42 1.34
CA VAL A 64 3.71 -1.79 1.70
C VAL A 64 4.96 -2.64 1.97
N GLY A 65 5.11 -3.08 3.21
CA GLY A 65 6.12 -4.06 3.61
C GLY A 65 5.61 -5.49 3.64
N ASP A 66 6.49 -6.41 4.02
CA ASP A 66 6.22 -7.84 4.16
C ASP A 66 7.02 -8.46 5.33
N VAL A 67 6.58 -9.61 5.81
CA VAL A 67 7.15 -10.33 6.96
C VAL A 67 7.59 -11.73 6.54
N GLU A 68 8.85 -12.09 6.84
CA GLU A 68 9.38 -13.44 6.65
C GLU A 68 10.01 -13.93 7.97
N GLY A 69 9.29 -14.75 8.73
CA GLY A 69 9.74 -15.19 10.04
C GLY A 69 9.93 -14.00 10.99
N ASP A 70 11.15 -13.84 11.52
CA ASP A 70 11.55 -12.73 12.41
C ASP A 70 12.11 -11.52 11.64
N LYS A 71 11.93 -11.47 10.31
CA LYS A 71 12.43 -10.41 9.45
C LYS A 71 11.30 -9.55 8.93
N LEU A 72 11.51 -8.24 8.98
CA LEU A 72 10.60 -7.24 8.46
C LEU A 72 11.22 -6.54 7.25
N TRP A 73 10.58 -6.67 6.10
CA TRP A 73 10.95 -5.99 4.86
C TRP A 73 10.09 -4.76 4.70
N LEU A 74 10.70 -3.57 4.73
CA LEU A 74 10.00 -2.30 4.56
C LEU A 74 10.50 -1.60 3.30
N SER A 75 9.58 -1.14 2.48
CA SER A 75 9.90 -0.24 1.36
C SER A 75 9.73 1.22 1.76
N THR A 76 10.65 2.05 1.29
CA THR A 76 10.48 3.51 1.22
C THR A 76 10.26 3.91 -0.24
N ASP A 77 10.22 5.20 -0.56
CA ASP A 77 10.05 5.68 -1.95
C ASP A 77 11.12 5.11 -2.92
N THR A 78 12.35 4.87 -2.45
CA THR A 78 13.50 4.50 -3.30
C THR A 78 14.38 3.37 -2.74
N GLU A 79 13.99 2.76 -1.61
CA GLU A 79 14.78 1.71 -0.95
C GLU A 79 13.92 0.56 -0.45
N ILE A 80 14.52 -0.63 -0.39
CA ILE A 80 14.03 -1.76 0.40
C ILE A 80 14.95 -1.92 1.60
N ARG A 81 14.38 -2.03 2.80
CA ARG A 81 15.10 -2.10 4.06
C ARG A 81 14.71 -3.37 4.81
N LEU A 82 15.71 -4.17 5.18
CA LEU A 82 15.53 -5.39 5.96
C LEU A 82 15.85 -5.10 7.43
N TYR A 83 14.89 -5.36 8.31
CA TYR A 83 15.04 -5.19 9.76
C TYR A 83 14.90 -6.53 10.49
N GLN A 84 15.65 -6.68 11.58
CA GLN A 84 15.47 -7.77 12.55
C GLN A 84 14.35 -7.42 13.53
N TYR A 85 13.29 -8.23 13.61
CA TYR A 85 12.26 -8.09 14.63
C TYR A 85 12.60 -8.90 15.91
N PRO A 86 12.25 -8.45 17.13
CA PRO A 86 11.65 -7.16 17.51
C PRO A 86 12.65 -6.02 17.71
N SER A 87 13.95 -6.28 17.58
CA SER A 87 15.01 -5.30 17.86
C SER A 87 15.04 -4.07 16.94
N LEU A 88 14.43 -4.20 15.77
CA LEU A 88 14.47 -3.26 14.64
C LEU A 88 15.88 -2.83 14.24
N VAL A 89 16.86 -3.73 14.42
CA VAL A 89 18.21 -3.55 13.87
C VAL A 89 18.13 -3.64 12.34
N LEU A 90 18.58 -2.59 11.65
CA LEU A 90 18.70 -2.56 10.20
C LEU A 90 19.81 -3.51 9.75
N LEU A 91 19.45 -4.53 8.98
CA LEU A 91 20.36 -5.56 8.49
C LEU A 91 20.89 -5.25 7.08
N LYS A 92 20.02 -4.78 6.18
CA LYS A 92 20.37 -4.50 4.78
C LYS A 92 19.52 -3.34 4.22
N ILE A 93 20.10 -2.61 3.28
CA ILE A 93 19.40 -1.68 2.38
C ILE A 93 19.69 -2.12 0.95
N PHE A 94 18.65 -2.25 0.14
CA PHE A 94 18.77 -2.37 -1.32
C PHE A 94 18.18 -1.13 -1.97
N SER A 95 18.93 -0.52 -2.88
CA SER A 95 18.48 0.61 -3.68
C SER A 95 19.11 0.53 -5.06
N HIS A 96 18.29 0.74 -6.09
CA HIS A 96 18.72 0.66 -7.48
C HIS A 96 18.27 1.92 -8.24
N PRO A 97 19.02 2.39 -9.25
CA PRO A 97 18.63 3.53 -10.08
C PRO A 97 17.20 3.46 -10.64
N CYS A 98 16.67 2.26 -10.81
CA CYS A 98 15.31 2.00 -11.28
C CYS A 98 14.23 2.04 -10.19
N PHE A 99 14.57 2.39 -8.94
CA PHE A 99 13.61 2.52 -7.85
C PHE A 99 13.09 3.96 -7.78
N HIS A 100 11.79 4.12 -7.91
CA HIS A 100 11.14 5.42 -7.75
C HIS A 100 9.67 5.21 -7.38
N ASN A 101 9.22 5.89 -6.31
CA ASN A 101 7.88 5.75 -5.77
C ASN A 101 7.53 4.26 -5.56
N ILE A 102 8.34 3.52 -4.80
CA ILE A 102 8.06 2.11 -4.52
C ILE A 102 6.78 1.98 -3.70
N HIS A 103 5.81 1.18 -4.15
CA HIS A 103 4.54 1.02 -3.41
C HIS A 103 4.50 -0.24 -2.56
N SER A 104 5.24 -1.28 -2.92
CA SER A 104 5.31 -2.53 -2.19
C SER A 104 6.61 -3.27 -2.40
N VAL A 105 7.04 -3.97 -1.35
CA VAL A 105 7.94 -5.12 -1.42
C VAL A 105 7.20 -6.36 -0.93
N ALA A 106 7.39 -7.47 -1.63
CA ALA A 106 6.86 -8.77 -1.22
C ALA A 106 7.92 -9.86 -1.39
N VAL A 107 8.00 -10.79 -0.43
CA VAL A 107 9.02 -11.83 -0.36
C VAL A 107 8.45 -13.15 -0.86
N ARG A 108 9.19 -13.85 -1.73
CA ARG A 108 8.82 -15.19 -2.19
C ARG A 108 10.06 -16.04 -2.44
N GLY A 109 10.28 -17.05 -1.61
CA GLY A 109 11.47 -17.88 -1.71
C GLY A 109 12.72 -17.03 -1.55
N ASP A 110 13.63 -17.05 -2.53
CA ASP A 110 14.85 -16.24 -2.55
C ASP A 110 14.71 -14.92 -3.32
N GLU A 111 13.49 -14.55 -3.72
CA GLU A 111 13.21 -13.34 -4.49
C GLU A 111 12.45 -12.27 -3.68
N LEU A 112 12.72 -11.00 -3.99
CA LEU A 112 11.91 -9.85 -3.60
C LEU A 112 11.23 -9.29 -4.85
N TYR A 113 9.93 -9.05 -4.76
CA TYR A 113 9.14 -8.41 -5.80
C TYR A 113 8.84 -6.98 -5.38
N VAL A 114 9.42 -6.01 -6.09
CA VAL A 114 9.38 -4.58 -5.73
C VAL A 114 8.63 -3.80 -6.79
N THR A 115 7.51 -3.14 -6.44
CA THR A 115 6.78 -2.29 -7.39
C THR A 115 7.51 -0.97 -7.56
N SER A 116 8.27 -0.80 -8.64
CA SER A 116 8.77 0.51 -9.03
C SER A 116 7.66 1.25 -9.77
N THR A 117 6.69 1.74 -9.00
CA THR A 117 5.45 2.34 -9.49
C THR A 117 5.70 3.49 -10.43
N GLY A 118 6.71 4.31 -10.12
CA GLY A 118 7.11 5.41 -10.98
C GLY A 118 7.51 5.00 -12.38
N LEU A 119 7.97 3.76 -12.55
CA LEU A 119 8.41 3.23 -13.84
C LEU A 119 7.46 2.16 -14.40
N ASP A 120 6.26 2.04 -13.81
CA ASP A 120 5.22 1.11 -14.26
C ASP A 120 5.68 -0.36 -14.35
N MET A 121 6.55 -0.77 -13.41
CA MET A 121 7.11 -2.11 -13.41
C MET A 121 7.27 -2.72 -12.01
N VAL A 122 7.42 -4.04 -11.97
CA VAL A 122 7.91 -4.81 -10.83
C VAL A 122 9.36 -5.21 -11.12
N VAL A 123 10.25 -4.86 -10.21
CA VAL A 123 11.67 -5.25 -10.23
C VAL A 123 11.83 -6.43 -9.30
N VAL A 124 12.35 -7.54 -9.82
CA VAL A 124 12.60 -8.74 -9.01
C VAL A 124 14.07 -8.75 -8.61
N LEU A 125 14.33 -8.87 -7.32
CA LEU A 125 15.67 -8.95 -6.75
C LEU A 125 15.94 -10.34 -6.17
N ASN A 126 17.20 -10.75 -6.14
CA ASN A 126 17.65 -11.76 -5.19
C ASN A 126 17.66 -11.16 -3.78
N LYS A 127 17.00 -11.81 -2.81
CA LYS A 127 16.84 -11.27 -1.44
C LYS A 127 18.15 -11.27 -0.64
N HIS A 128 19.15 -12.07 -1.03
CA HIS A 128 20.39 -12.23 -0.28
C HIS A 128 21.40 -11.13 -0.60
N ASP A 129 21.57 -10.78 -1.88
CA ASP A 129 22.56 -9.79 -2.32
C ASP A 129 21.93 -8.52 -2.93
N GLY A 130 20.61 -8.52 -3.16
CA GLY A 130 19.90 -7.39 -3.75
C GLY A 130 20.10 -7.25 -5.26
N SER A 131 20.76 -8.20 -5.94
CA SER A 131 20.96 -8.16 -7.38
C SER A 131 19.62 -8.26 -8.13
N ILE A 132 19.46 -7.47 -9.20
CA ILE A 132 18.24 -7.53 -10.02
C ILE A 132 18.28 -8.79 -10.88
N THR A 133 17.23 -9.61 -10.79
CA THR A 133 17.07 -10.81 -11.60
C THR A 133 16.13 -10.59 -12.79
N LYS A 134 15.10 -9.73 -12.64
CA LYS A 134 14.10 -9.47 -13.69
C LYS A 134 13.53 -8.05 -13.61
N TYR A 135 13.08 -7.56 -14.76
CA TYR A 135 12.22 -6.38 -14.89
C TYR A 135 10.91 -6.79 -15.56
N LEU A 136 9.78 -6.56 -14.90
CA LEU A 136 8.46 -6.99 -15.36
C LEU A 136 7.56 -5.77 -15.48
N ASN A 137 7.28 -5.31 -16.70
CA ASN A 137 6.38 -4.17 -16.89
C ASN A 137 4.93 -4.58 -16.60
N ALA A 138 4.20 -3.75 -15.85
CA ALA A 138 2.83 -4.06 -15.42
C ALA A 138 1.79 -4.02 -16.56
N GLU A 139 2.15 -3.54 -17.75
CA GLU A 139 1.31 -3.59 -18.95
C GLU A 139 1.63 -4.80 -19.85
N GLY A 140 2.69 -5.57 -19.56
CA GLY A 140 3.18 -6.64 -20.45
C GLY A 140 4.01 -6.12 -21.64
N LYS A 141 4.42 -4.85 -21.61
CA LYS A 141 5.32 -4.24 -22.58
C LYS A 141 6.80 -4.51 -22.21
N PRO A 142 7.77 -4.20 -23.09
CA PRO A 142 9.18 -4.17 -22.67
C PRO A 142 9.39 -3.23 -21.48
N ALA A 143 10.18 -3.65 -20.49
CA ALA A 143 10.40 -2.91 -19.23
C ALA A 143 10.79 -1.44 -19.44
N TRP A 144 11.65 -1.19 -20.43
CA TRP A 144 12.23 0.11 -20.72
C TRP A 144 11.59 0.81 -21.92
N HIS A 145 10.36 0.44 -22.30
CA HIS A 145 9.73 1.04 -23.48
C HIS A 145 9.44 2.55 -23.34
N ARG A 146 9.31 3.05 -22.09
CA ARG A 146 9.07 4.46 -21.77
C ARG A 146 10.22 5.17 -21.06
N PHE A 147 11.13 4.40 -20.47
CA PHE A 147 12.15 4.89 -19.55
C PHE A 147 13.52 4.41 -19.99
N SER A 148 14.56 5.17 -19.65
CA SER A 148 15.94 4.80 -19.96
C SER A 148 16.55 4.04 -18.78
N PRO A 149 17.15 2.85 -19.00
CA PRO A 149 17.84 2.13 -17.93
C PRO A 149 19.06 2.90 -17.38
N ASP A 150 19.57 3.90 -18.12
CA ASP A 150 20.77 4.67 -17.75
C ASP A 150 20.45 5.87 -16.83
N THR A 151 19.18 6.08 -16.49
CA THR A 151 18.76 7.19 -15.62
C THR A 151 18.61 6.73 -14.18
N ASP A 152 19.19 7.48 -13.24
CA ASP A 152 18.89 7.33 -11.82
C ASP A 152 17.57 8.02 -11.47
N TYR A 153 16.51 7.23 -11.44
CA TYR A 153 15.17 7.69 -11.13
C TYR A 153 14.96 7.97 -9.64
N ARG A 154 15.81 7.43 -8.75
CA ARG A 154 15.76 7.74 -7.33
C ARG A 154 15.94 9.24 -7.05
N LYS A 155 16.58 9.96 -7.98
CA LYS A 155 16.82 11.41 -7.92
C LYS A 155 15.71 12.26 -8.51
N ARG A 156 14.61 11.64 -8.97
CA ARG A 156 13.44 12.34 -9.51
C ARG A 156 12.35 12.43 -8.45
N HIS A 157 11.62 13.54 -8.44
CA HIS A 157 10.43 13.69 -7.59
C HIS A 157 9.19 13.05 -8.20
N SER A 158 9.09 13.03 -9.52
CA SER A 158 7.91 12.49 -10.19
C SER A 158 8.27 12.01 -11.58
N THR A 159 7.64 10.91 -11.97
CA THR A 159 7.62 10.33 -13.30
C THR A 159 6.20 10.27 -13.86
N ARG A 160 5.24 10.93 -13.19
CA ARG A 160 3.83 10.99 -13.60
C ARG A 160 3.67 11.72 -14.94
N PRO A 161 2.61 11.43 -15.71
CA PRO A 161 1.58 10.41 -15.44
C PRO A 161 2.10 8.97 -15.58
N HIS A 162 1.59 8.07 -14.74
CA HIS A 162 1.88 6.64 -14.81
C HIS A 162 0.91 5.95 -15.76
N ASP A 163 1.38 4.98 -16.53
CA ASP A 163 0.50 4.21 -17.42
C ASP A 163 -0.25 3.12 -16.65
N ALA A 164 0.42 2.46 -15.69
CA ALA A 164 -0.15 1.35 -14.93
C ALA A 164 -0.30 1.65 -13.44
N HIS A 165 0.73 2.27 -12.85
CA HIS A 165 0.84 2.52 -11.41
C HIS A 165 0.63 1.20 -10.63
N PRO A 166 1.58 0.24 -10.70
CA PRO A 166 1.49 -1.00 -9.93
C PRO A 166 1.58 -0.73 -8.43
N ASN A 167 0.59 -1.17 -7.65
CA ASN A 167 0.51 -0.87 -6.21
C ASN A 167 1.02 -2.03 -5.33
N TYR A 168 0.55 -3.24 -5.57
CA TYR A 168 0.73 -4.37 -4.65
C TYR A 168 0.96 -5.67 -5.41
N VAL A 169 1.95 -6.47 -4.97
CA VAL A 169 2.24 -7.81 -5.52
C VAL A 169 1.67 -8.89 -4.62
N PHE A 170 0.99 -9.87 -5.21
CA PHE A 170 0.46 -11.03 -4.52
C PHE A 170 0.55 -12.29 -5.39
N TRP A 171 0.18 -13.45 -4.86
CA TRP A 171 0.28 -14.72 -5.57
C TRP A 171 -1.06 -15.42 -5.68
N ILE A 172 -1.38 -15.86 -6.89
CA ILE A 172 -2.40 -16.89 -7.11
C ILE A 172 -1.64 -18.15 -7.51
N GLU A 173 -1.77 -19.19 -6.68
CA GLU A 173 -0.95 -20.41 -6.76
C GLU A 173 0.56 -20.09 -6.67
N ASN A 174 1.28 -20.18 -7.79
CA ASN A 174 2.71 -19.89 -7.91
C ASN A 174 3.03 -18.73 -8.86
N GLU A 175 2.01 -18.09 -9.43
CA GLU A 175 2.19 -16.99 -10.36
C GLU A 175 2.09 -15.65 -9.62
N PRO A 176 3.01 -14.70 -9.87
CA PRO A 176 2.93 -13.38 -9.27
C PRO A 176 1.94 -12.49 -10.04
N TRP A 177 1.08 -11.82 -9.29
CA TRP A 177 0.09 -10.86 -9.75
C TRP A 177 0.40 -9.48 -9.19
N VAL A 178 -0.07 -8.45 -9.88
CA VAL A 178 0.08 -7.06 -9.44
C VAL A 178 -1.24 -6.31 -9.59
N THR A 179 -1.60 -5.52 -8.58
CA THR A 179 -2.71 -4.57 -8.67
C THR A 179 -2.25 -3.32 -9.42
N ARG A 180 -3.08 -2.78 -10.32
CA ARG A 180 -2.77 -1.58 -11.10
C ARG A 180 -3.74 -0.48 -10.77
N CYS A 181 -3.25 0.64 -10.24
CA CYS A 181 -4.08 1.76 -9.82
C CYS A 181 -4.82 2.42 -10.99
N THR A 182 -4.18 2.52 -12.16
CA THR A 182 -4.68 3.27 -13.32
C THR A 182 -5.73 2.48 -14.12
N GLN A 183 -5.50 1.19 -14.34
CA GLN A 183 -6.45 0.26 -14.97
C GLN A 183 -7.46 -0.29 -13.97
N GLU A 184 -7.15 -0.13 -12.68
CA GLU A 184 -8.00 -0.48 -11.55
C GLU A 184 -8.47 -1.95 -11.57
N ASP A 185 -7.50 -2.80 -11.92
CA ASP A 185 -7.58 -4.25 -11.99
C ASP A 185 -6.35 -4.90 -11.33
N ALA A 186 -6.30 -6.23 -11.35
CA ALA A 186 -5.09 -6.98 -11.06
C ALA A 186 -4.73 -7.88 -12.24
N VAL A 187 -3.45 -7.99 -12.57
CA VAL A 187 -2.96 -8.82 -13.68
C VAL A 187 -1.82 -9.72 -13.27
N MET A 188 -1.71 -10.87 -13.92
CA MET A 188 -0.55 -11.74 -13.77
C MET A 188 0.66 -11.14 -14.51
N LEU A 189 1.81 -11.08 -13.84
CA LEU A 189 3.00 -10.44 -14.41
C LEU A 189 3.61 -11.21 -15.58
N SER A 190 3.42 -12.54 -15.64
CA SER A 190 3.88 -13.39 -16.74
C SER A 190 2.97 -13.34 -17.99
N ASP A 191 1.70 -12.94 -17.82
CA ASP A 191 0.71 -12.81 -18.89
C ASP A 191 -0.40 -11.83 -18.46
N THR A 192 -0.25 -10.57 -18.87
CA THR A 192 -1.16 -9.48 -18.49
C THR A 192 -2.54 -9.56 -19.16
N SER A 193 -2.76 -10.53 -20.05
CA SER A 193 -4.11 -10.82 -20.57
C SER A 193 -4.99 -11.51 -19.54
N LYS A 194 -4.37 -12.22 -18.56
CA LYS A 194 -5.10 -12.75 -17.41
C LYS A 194 -5.26 -11.65 -16.37
N ARG A 195 -6.52 -11.29 -16.13
CA ARG A 195 -6.89 -10.14 -15.31
C ARG A 195 -8.06 -10.44 -14.40
N ILE A 196 -8.08 -9.79 -13.24
CA ILE A 196 -9.25 -9.64 -12.38
C ILE A 196 -9.70 -8.19 -12.50
N ASP A 197 -10.86 -7.98 -13.12
CA ASP A 197 -11.47 -6.65 -13.31
C ASP A 197 -12.16 -6.23 -11.99
N ILE A 198 -11.56 -5.29 -11.25
CA ILE A 198 -11.97 -4.97 -9.87
C ILE A 198 -12.98 -3.83 -9.89
N SER A 199 -12.68 -2.77 -10.62
CA SER A 199 -13.58 -1.65 -10.87
C SER A 199 -14.29 -1.83 -12.21
N GLY A 200 -15.44 -2.52 -12.18
CA GLY A 200 -16.26 -2.66 -13.38
C GLY A 200 -16.60 -1.29 -14.02
N PRO A 201 -17.06 -1.26 -15.29
CA PRO A 201 -17.14 -0.04 -16.13
C PRO A 201 -18.03 1.09 -15.57
N LYS A 202 -18.82 0.82 -14.53
CA LYS A 202 -19.75 1.77 -13.90
C LYS A 202 -19.18 2.42 -12.63
N LYS A 203 -18.01 2.00 -12.15
CA LYS A 203 -17.41 2.51 -10.92
C LYS A 203 -15.89 2.62 -11.06
N PRO A 204 -15.37 3.56 -11.89
CA PRO A 204 -13.95 3.74 -11.97
C PRO A 204 -13.43 4.21 -10.61
N ILE A 205 -12.60 3.39 -9.97
CA ILE A 205 -12.02 3.67 -8.66
C ILE A 205 -10.66 2.98 -8.49
N SER A 206 -9.68 3.73 -7.99
CA SER A 206 -8.34 3.21 -7.70
C SER A 206 -8.38 2.05 -6.70
N VAL A 207 -7.71 0.96 -7.07
CA VAL A 207 -7.42 -0.21 -6.23
C VAL A 207 -6.03 -0.09 -5.61
N HIS A 208 -5.82 -0.62 -4.40
CA HIS A 208 -4.52 -0.60 -3.73
C HIS A 208 -3.98 -2.02 -3.45
N ASP A 209 -4.60 -2.76 -2.54
CA ASP A 209 -4.08 -4.02 -1.97
C ASP A 209 -4.53 -5.26 -2.75
N GLY A 210 -3.93 -6.43 -2.51
CA GLY A 210 -4.42 -7.73 -2.99
C GLY A 210 -4.06 -8.87 -2.02
N ILE A 211 -4.95 -9.18 -1.08
CA ILE A 211 -4.69 -10.17 0.00
C ILE A 211 -5.40 -11.48 -0.30
N ILE A 212 -4.68 -12.60 -0.24
CA ILE A 212 -5.25 -13.94 -0.40
C ILE A 212 -5.89 -14.41 0.90
N GLY A 213 -7.13 -14.92 0.81
CA GLY A 213 -7.84 -15.60 1.88
C GLY A 213 -8.60 -16.80 1.33
N GLY A 214 -8.05 -18.01 1.51
CA GLY A 214 -8.63 -19.23 0.97
C GLY A 214 -8.66 -19.23 -0.56
N GLU A 215 -9.84 -19.48 -1.15
CA GLU A 215 -10.06 -19.44 -2.61
C GLU A 215 -10.42 -18.04 -3.13
N SER A 216 -10.19 -17.00 -2.32
CA SER A 216 -10.52 -15.62 -2.67
C SER A 216 -9.34 -14.69 -2.53
N VAL A 217 -9.38 -13.60 -3.29
CA VAL A 217 -8.50 -12.45 -3.16
C VAL A 217 -9.33 -11.22 -2.81
N PHE A 218 -8.83 -10.44 -1.86
CA PHE A 218 -9.49 -9.28 -1.28
C PHE A 218 -8.71 -8.01 -1.66
N PHE A 219 -9.43 -7.05 -2.22
CA PHE A 219 -8.87 -5.77 -2.66
C PHE A 219 -9.53 -4.63 -1.90
N THR A 220 -8.77 -3.59 -1.59
CA THR A 220 -9.34 -2.31 -1.15
C THR A 220 -9.51 -1.38 -2.35
N THR A 221 -10.61 -0.64 -2.33
CA THR A 221 -10.84 0.50 -3.23
C THR A 221 -10.82 1.77 -2.41
N VAL A 222 -10.21 2.84 -2.94
CA VAL A 222 -9.93 4.06 -2.14
C VAL A 222 -11.19 4.73 -1.59
N ASP A 223 -12.38 4.44 -2.14
CA ASP A 223 -13.67 4.95 -1.67
C ASP A 223 -14.30 4.14 -0.52
N GLY A 224 -13.57 3.18 0.06
CA GLY A 224 -14.00 2.46 1.25
C GLY A 224 -14.90 1.27 0.96
N ALA A 225 -14.51 0.46 -0.02
CA ALA A 225 -15.05 -0.89 -0.21
C ALA A 225 -13.95 -1.95 -0.24
N ILE A 226 -14.31 -3.16 0.19
CA ILE A 226 -13.54 -4.38 -0.02
C ILE A 226 -14.19 -5.13 -1.18
N VAL A 227 -13.42 -5.39 -2.24
CA VAL A 227 -13.86 -6.20 -3.39
C VAL A 227 -13.28 -7.59 -3.24
N ILE A 228 -14.10 -8.62 -3.44
CA ILE A 228 -13.71 -10.02 -3.28
C ILE A 228 -13.83 -10.69 -4.64
N ALA A 229 -12.74 -11.29 -5.11
CA ALA A 229 -12.73 -12.08 -6.33
C ALA A 229 -12.32 -13.52 -6.05
N ASP A 230 -12.86 -14.44 -6.84
CA ASP A 230 -12.54 -15.86 -6.79
C ASP A 230 -11.24 -16.12 -7.56
N THR A 231 -10.30 -16.84 -6.95
CA THR A 231 -8.95 -17.03 -7.52
C THR A 231 -8.92 -18.00 -8.70
N ARG A 232 -9.99 -18.78 -8.92
CA ARG A 232 -10.07 -19.79 -9.98
C ARG A 232 -10.73 -19.23 -11.24
N THR A 233 -11.82 -18.51 -11.06
CA THR A 233 -12.62 -17.90 -12.13
C THR A 233 -12.14 -16.49 -12.48
N LEU A 234 -11.35 -15.87 -11.60
CA LEU A 234 -10.84 -14.49 -11.73
C LEU A 234 -11.95 -13.44 -11.82
N GLN A 235 -13.14 -13.78 -11.30
CA GLN A 235 -14.31 -12.90 -11.29
C GLN A 235 -14.54 -12.32 -9.90
N VAL A 236 -14.97 -11.06 -9.84
CA VAL A 236 -15.50 -10.46 -8.62
C VAL A 236 -16.79 -11.19 -8.24
N ILE A 237 -16.82 -11.71 -7.01
CA ILE A 237 -17.95 -12.48 -6.46
C ILE A 237 -18.72 -11.69 -5.40
N ASP A 238 -18.11 -10.68 -4.78
CA ASP A 238 -18.77 -9.84 -3.78
C ASP A 238 -18.10 -8.47 -3.65
N THR A 239 -18.83 -7.51 -3.08
CA THR A 239 -18.31 -6.20 -2.72
C THR A 239 -18.94 -5.73 -1.41
N ILE A 240 -18.08 -5.49 -0.43
CA ILE A 240 -18.45 -5.02 0.89
C ILE A 240 -18.24 -3.51 0.95
N GLN A 241 -19.33 -2.74 0.88
CA GLN A 241 -19.28 -1.29 1.00
C GLN A 241 -19.17 -0.87 2.48
N ILE A 242 -17.94 -0.77 3.00
CA ILE A 242 -17.65 -0.45 4.41
C ILE A 242 -18.29 0.88 4.82
N THR A 243 -18.25 1.86 3.93
CA THR A 243 -18.81 3.20 4.15
C THR A 243 -20.32 3.21 4.38
N SER A 244 -21.03 2.11 4.09
CA SER A 244 -22.48 1.95 4.32
C SER A 244 -22.78 1.14 5.58
N MET A 245 -21.77 0.65 6.30
CA MET A 245 -21.96 -0.13 7.52
C MET A 245 -22.33 0.75 8.72
N LYS A 246 -23.18 0.20 9.59
CA LYS A 246 -23.44 0.80 10.90
C LYS A 246 -22.14 0.82 11.71
N GLY A 247 -21.81 1.98 12.28
CA GLY A 247 -20.57 2.18 13.03
C GLY A 247 -19.41 2.76 12.22
N TYR A 248 -19.59 3.03 10.92
CA TYR A 248 -18.53 3.63 10.10
C TYR A 248 -18.07 5.01 10.58
N GLY A 249 -18.97 5.79 11.20
CA GLY A 249 -18.57 6.90 12.07
C GLY A 249 -17.96 8.11 11.36
N GLY A 250 -18.41 8.44 10.16
CA GLY A 250 -18.05 9.70 9.47
C GLY A 250 -17.23 9.51 8.20
N LEU A 251 -16.84 10.64 7.59
CA LEU A 251 -16.09 10.67 6.35
C LEU A 251 -14.59 10.48 6.62
N ARG A 252 -13.97 9.47 5.97
CA ARG A 252 -12.54 9.14 6.12
C ARG A 252 -11.77 9.40 4.82
N GLY A 253 -10.44 9.36 4.88
CA GLY A 253 -9.58 9.41 3.70
C GLY A 253 -9.55 8.07 2.95
N TRP A 254 -8.48 7.85 2.18
CA TRP A 254 -8.35 6.66 1.35
C TRP A 254 -8.35 5.38 2.16
N CYS A 255 -9.21 4.45 1.76
CA CYS A 255 -9.23 3.08 2.24
C CYS A 255 -8.12 2.28 1.57
N ARG A 256 -7.16 1.80 2.36
CA ARG A 256 -5.98 1.03 1.93
C ARG A 256 -5.25 0.45 3.14
N GLY A 257 -4.45 -0.59 2.90
CA GLY A 257 -3.91 -1.44 3.94
C GLY A 257 -4.97 -2.42 4.40
N LEU A 258 -4.67 -3.70 4.27
CA LEU A 258 -5.60 -4.79 4.49
C LEU A 258 -4.89 -5.97 5.15
N TYR A 259 -5.48 -6.50 6.22
CA TYR A 259 -5.02 -7.73 6.86
C TYR A 259 -6.21 -8.58 7.31
N ILE A 260 -6.09 -9.90 7.18
CA ILE A 260 -7.17 -10.84 7.51
C ILE A 260 -6.64 -11.83 8.54
N ALA A 261 -7.31 -11.93 9.69
CA ALA A 261 -6.98 -12.89 10.73
C ALA A 261 -8.23 -13.35 11.47
N GLY A 262 -8.39 -14.68 11.61
CA GLY A 262 -9.45 -15.26 12.44
C GLY A 262 -10.88 -14.82 12.06
N GLY A 263 -11.16 -14.62 10.77
CA GLY A 263 -12.46 -14.13 10.29
C GLY A 263 -12.69 -12.62 10.43
N VAL A 264 -11.71 -11.90 11.00
CA VAL A 264 -11.71 -10.44 11.09
C VAL A 264 -10.85 -9.85 9.98
N ILE A 265 -11.37 -8.83 9.31
CA ILE A 265 -10.60 -8.01 8.38
C ILE A 265 -10.28 -6.67 9.02
N TYR A 266 -9.00 -6.33 9.04
CA TYR A 266 -8.48 -5.05 9.47
C TYR A 266 -8.22 -4.21 8.22
N VAL A 267 -8.84 -3.04 8.15
CA VAL A 267 -8.74 -2.16 6.99
C VAL A 267 -8.37 -0.75 7.41
N GLY A 268 -7.33 -0.21 6.78
CA GLY A 268 -6.80 1.11 7.06
C GLY A 268 -7.55 2.21 6.32
N PHE A 269 -7.68 3.36 6.97
CA PHE A 269 -8.10 4.61 6.38
C PHE A 269 -7.06 5.68 6.68
N SER A 270 -6.45 6.22 5.64
CA SER A 270 -5.57 7.38 5.76
C SER A 270 -6.36 8.63 6.15
N ARG A 271 -5.65 9.64 6.65
CA ARG A 271 -6.24 10.95 6.94
C ARG A 271 -6.84 11.56 5.67
N LEU A 272 -8.02 12.15 5.79
CA LEU A 272 -8.63 12.87 4.68
C LEU A 272 -7.81 14.13 4.37
N ARG A 273 -7.23 14.19 3.18
CA ARG A 273 -6.37 15.29 2.75
C ARG A 273 -7.21 16.51 2.36
N LYS A 274 -6.91 17.69 2.92
CA LYS A 274 -7.42 18.96 2.41
C LYS A 274 -6.72 19.26 1.08
N THR A 275 -7.42 19.17 -0.05
CA THR A 275 -6.89 19.56 -1.37
C THR A 275 -7.69 20.72 -1.95
N LYS A 276 -6.99 21.65 -2.63
CA LYS A 276 -7.61 22.75 -3.40
C LYS A 276 -8.23 22.28 -4.73
N ARG A 277 -7.92 21.06 -5.19
CA ARG A 277 -8.42 20.49 -6.45
C ARG A 277 -9.60 19.54 -6.21
N ILE A 278 -10.80 20.11 -6.24
CA ILE A 278 -12.10 19.45 -6.04
C ILE A 278 -12.36 18.29 -7.03
N GLU A 279 -11.75 18.31 -8.21
CA GLU A 279 -11.90 17.27 -9.25
C GLU A 279 -11.31 15.91 -8.84
N LYS A 280 -10.25 15.87 -8.02
CA LYS A 280 -9.69 14.61 -7.45
C LYS A 280 -10.49 14.09 -6.24
N LEU A 281 -11.56 14.78 -5.86
CA LEU A 281 -12.43 14.48 -4.72
C LEU A 281 -13.85 14.11 -5.16
N GLU A 282 -14.07 13.71 -6.42
CA GLU A 282 -15.39 13.26 -6.88
C GLU A 282 -15.96 12.11 -6.02
N TRP A 283 -15.10 11.22 -5.53
CA TRP A 283 -15.51 10.19 -4.56
C TRP A 283 -15.92 10.80 -3.19
N VAL A 284 -15.23 11.85 -2.73
CA VAL A 284 -15.61 12.57 -1.48
C VAL A 284 -16.95 13.26 -1.63
N LYS A 285 -17.26 13.84 -2.81
CA LYS A 285 -18.58 14.44 -3.06
C LYS A 285 -19.72 13.43 -2.87
N ARG A 286 -19.50 12.16 -3.24
CA ARG A 286 -20.47 11.06 -3.02
C ARG A 286 -20.63 10.67 -1.55
N LEU A 287 -19.65 11.01 -0.70
CA LEU A 287 -19.62 10.67 0.71
C LEU A 287 -19.94 11.86 1.65
N LEU A 288 -19.97 13.10 1.15
CA LEU A 288 -20.34 14.32 1.91
C LEU A 288 -21.64 14.21 2.74
N PRO A 289 -22.69 13.46 2.34
CA PRO A 289 -23.88 13.29 3.19
C PRO A 289 -23.67 12.46 4.46
N ARG A 290 -22.47 11.90 4.71
CA ARG A 290 -22.26 10.78 5.66
C ARG A 290 -21.68 11.18 7.03
N GLY A 291 -21.74 12.44 7.41
CA GLY A 291 -21.40 12.90 8.78
C GLY A 291 -20.09 13.66 8.89
N GLU A 292 -19.61 13.83 10.12
CA GLU A 292 -18.40 14.61 10.43
C GLU A 292 -17.14 13.98 9.83
N MET A 293 -16.17 14.82 9.50
CA MET A 293 -14.87 14.38 9.01
C MET A 293 -14.08 13.74 10.16
N VAL A 294 -13.56 12.55 9.89
CA VAL A 294 -12.53 11.93 10.72
C VAL A 294 -11.20 12.62 10.42
N ALA A 295 -10.59 13.24 11.44
CA ALA A 295 -9.36 14.00 11.29
C ALA A 295 -8.10 13.11 11.34
N GLU A 296 -8.20 11.92 11.92
CA GLU A 296 -7.11 10.99 12.16
C GLU A 296 -7.05 9.84 11.15
N CYS A 297 -5.89 9.20 11.04
CA CYS A 297 -5.83 7.85 10.48
C CYS A 297 -6.56 6.87 11.40
N SER A 298 -7.03 5.76 10.82
CA SER A 298 -7.76 4.75 11.59
C SER A 298 -7.70 3.38 10.95
N ILE A 299 -7.89 2.35 11.78
CA ILE A 299 -8.03 0.97 11.33
C ILE A 299 -9.38 0.45 11.83
N LEU A 300 -10.22 -0.03 10.92
CA LEU A 300 -11.46 -0.71 11.28
C LEU A 300 -11.21 -2.21 11.36
N ALA A 301 -11.63 -2.84 12.44
CA ALA A 301 -11.81 -4.29 12.50
C ALA A 301 -13.25 -4.63 12.12
N ILE A 302 -13.42 -5.53 11.16
CA ILE A 302 -14.73 -5.91 10.62
C ILE A 302 -14.85 -7.43 10.65
N ASP A 303 -15.93 -7.92 11.23
CA ASP A 303 -16.34 -9.32 11.14
C ASP A 303 -16.85 -9.60 9.73
N LEU A 304 -16.18 -10.49 9.00
CA LEU A 304 -16.51 -10.79 7.60
C LEU A 304 -17.85 -11.53 7.45
N GLU A 305 -18.18 -12.41 8.40
CA GLU A 305 -19.41 -13.21 8.35
C GLU A 305 -20.62 -12.35 8.71
N GLN A 306 -20.53 -11.59 9.80
CA GLN A 306 -21.60 -10.73 10.29
C GLN A 306 -21.67 -9.39 9.57
N ARG A 307 -20.66 -9.05 8.74
CA ARG A 307 -20.49 -7.76 8.06
C ARG A 307 -20.64 -6.58 9.00
N LYS A 308 -19.96 -6.67 10.14
CA LYS A 308 -20.11 -5.73 11.26
C LYS A 308 -18.77 -5.13 11.64
N ILE A 309 -18.73 -3.81 11.81
CA ILE A 309 -17.58 -3.13 12.42
C ILE A 309 -17.53 -3.52 13.90
N LEU A 310 -16.43 -4.15 14.31
CA LEU A 310 -16.15 -4.60 15.66
C LEU A 310 -15.46 -3.50 16.47
N ALA A 311 -14.50 -2.81 15.86
CA ALA A 311 -13.71 -1.77 16.50
C ALA A 311 -13.21 -0.74 15.48
N ASP A 312 -12.85 0.43 15.98
CA ASP A 312 -12.32 1.56 15.23
C ASP A 312 -11.12 2.13 15.98
N TYR A 313 -9.93 1.65 15.61
CA TYR A 313 -8.68 2.03 16.24
C TYR A 313 -8.20 3.34 15.64
N ARG A 314 -8.28 4.42 16.42
CA ARG A 314 -7.82 5.74 16.01
C ARG A 314 -6.33 5.86 16.24
N ILE A 315 -5.61 6.23 15.19
CA ILE A 315 -4.19 6.47 15.30
C ILE A 315 -4.01 7.90 15.82
N PRO A 316 -3.23 8.13 16.89
CA PRO A 316 -2.96 9.47 17.40
C PRO A 316 -2.47 10.41 16.30
N ALA A 317 -2.83 11.69 16.43
CA ALA A 317 -2.28 12.73 15.57
C ALA A 317 -0.74 12.69 15.60
N ASP A 318 -0.13 13.10 14.50
CA ASP A 318 1.33 13.20 14.33
C ASP A 318 2.11 11.86 14.27
N MET A 319 1.45 10.70 14.40
CA MET A 319 2.11 9.40 14.22
C MET A 319 2.20 8.95 12.76
N ILE A 320 1.10 9.08 12.00
CA ILE A 320 1.00 8.90 10.54
C ILE A 320 -0.23 9.66 10.01
N ASP A 321 -0.14 10.16 8.78
CA ASP A 321 -1.26 10.72 8.01
C ASP A 321 -1.66 9.80 6.83
N ALA A 322 -0.81 8.83 6.51
CA ALA A 322 -1.03 7.83 5.49
C ALA A 322 -0.77 6.44 6.05
N ILE A 323 -1.70 5.52 5.79
CA ILE A 323 -1.51 4.08 5.99
C ILE A 323 -1.22 3.45 4.62
N TYR A 324 -0.24 2.55 4.53
CA TYR A 324 0.03 1.78 3.31
C TYR A 324 -0.22 0.29 3.48
N THR A 325 0.26 -0.31 4.58
CA THR A 325 -0.05 -1.71 4.89
C THR A 325 -0.36 -1.92 6.37
N ILE A 326 -1.05 -3.04 6.63
CA ILE A 326 -1.27 -3.62 7.95
C ILE A 326 -0.70 -5.03 7.88
N LEU A 327 0.22 -5.36 8.77
CA LEU A 327 0.92 -6.63 8.81
C LEU A 327 0.69 -7.33 10.15
N PRO A 328 0.75 -8.66 10.21
CA PRO A 328 0.89 -9.34 11.49
C PRO A 328 2.18 -8.90 12.18
N GLU A 329 2.15 -8.76 13.51
CA GLU A 329 3.40 -8.71 14.27
C GLU A 329 4.13 -10.07 14.15
N PRO A 330 5.43 -10.09 13.81
CA PRO A 330 6.22 -11.33 13.84
C PRO A 330 6.21 -11.94 15.25
N GLY A 331 6.01 -13.26 15.30
CA GLY A 331 5.88 -14.04 16.54
C GLY A 331 7.17 -14.33 17.30
#